data_AF-A0A3R7AKR7-F1
#
_entry.id   AF-A0A3R7AKR7-F1
#
_cell.length_a   1.000
_cell.length_b   1.000
_cell.length_c   1.000
_cell.angle_alpha   90.00
_cell.angle_beta   90.00
_cell.angle_gamma   90.00
#
_symmetry.space_group_name_H-M   'P 1'
#
loop_
_entity.id
_entity.type
_entity.pdbx_description
1 polymer ?
#
loop_
_entity_poly.entity_id
_entity_poly.type
_entity_poly.pdbx_seq_one_letter_code
_entity_poly.pdbx_strand_id
1 'polypeptide(L)'
;MRRRKGYYASKMKRAVHLLFYKRHTKPGVKGWELRKALGADYPKVLKILDNYLKALDLQVKTVFEGEKPVEKPTLEQLDKARFYITLRGDLTPKEAKMIGWRIDDLAGLAITIAYVISKKG
;
A
#
# COMPACT_ATOMS: atom_id res chain seq x y z
N MET A 1 28.30 4.77 -14.74
CA MET A 1 26.83 4.51 -14.70
C MET A 1 26.40 3.15 -14.13
N ARG A 2 27.17 2.04 -14.24
CA ARG A 2 26.78 0.68 -13.80
C ARG A 2 26.50 0.52 -12.29
N ARG A 3 27.26 1.21 -11.42
CA ARG A 3 27.11 1.14 -9.95
C ARG A 3 25.78 1.67 -9.41
N ARG A 4 25.19 2.71 -10.03
CA ARG A 4 23.90 3.28 -9.61
C ARG A 4 22.73 2.34 -9.88
N LYS A 5 22.73 1.62 -11.02
CA LYS A 5 21.67 0.64 -11.36
C LYS A 5 21.62 -0.53 -10.37
N GLY A 6 22.78 -1.09 -10.00
CA GLY A 6 22.85 -2.17 -9.00
C GLY A 6 22.38 -1.73 -7.60
N TYR A 7 22.68 -0.48 -7.22
CA TYR A 7 22.23 0.11 -5.97
C TYR A 7 20.70 0.25 -5.89
N TYR A 8 20.06 0.76 -6.96
CA TYR A 8 18.59 0.85 -6.98
C TYR A 8 17.93 -0.54 -7.06
N ALA A 9 18.56 -1.52 -7.72
CA ALA A 9 18.04 -2.88 -7.78
C ALA A 9 18.02 -3.58 -6.41
N SER A 10 19.09 -3.44 -5.60
CA SER A 10 19.12 -4.02 -4.25
C SER A 10 18.12 -3.36 -3.31
N LYS A 11 17.95 -2.04 -3.44
CA LYS A 11 16.93 -1.26 -2.71
C LYS A 11 15.52 -1.67 -3.10
N MET A 12 15.27 -1.90 -4.39
CA MET A 12 13.98 -2.37 -4.88
C MET A 12 13.61 -3.75 -4.31
N LYS A 13 14.54 -4.72 -4.28
CA LYS A 13 14.32 -6.02 -3.63
C LYS A 13 13.92 -5.85 -2.16
N ARG A 14 14.62 -4.95 -1.45
CA ARG A 14 14.33 -4.65 -0.04
C ARG A 14 12.96 -3.99 0.15
N ALA A 15 12.56 -3.11 -0.76
CA ALA A 15 11.24 -2.47 -0.76
C ALA A 15 10.12 -3.52 -0.96
N VAL A 16 10.31 -4.45 -1.89
CA VAL A 16 9.38 -5.57 -2.13
C VAL A 16 9.23 -6.43 -0.87
N HIS A 17 10.34 -6.84 -0.25
CA HIS A 17 10.29 -7.65 0.97
C HIS A 17 9.53 -6.93 2.10
N LEU A 18 9.75 -5.62 2.25
CA LEU A 18 9.03 -4.83 3.24
C LEU A 18 7.54 -4.74 2.91
N LEU A 19 7.17 -4.37 1.69
CA LEU A 19 5.77 -4.14 1.33
C LEU A 19 4.92 -5.42 1.30
N PHE A 20 5.48 -6.56 0.88
CA PHE A 20 4.73 -7.82 0.79
C PHE A 20 4.78 -8.66 2.07
N TYR A 21 5.95 -8.76 2.73
CA TYR A 21 6.16 -9.73 3.81
C TYR A 21 6.20 -9.12 5.20
N LYS A 22 6.42 -7.81 5.35
CA LYS A 22 6.40 -7.19 6.68
C LYS A 22 4.96 -7.01 7.14
N ARG A 23 4.42 -8.05 7.79
CA ARG A 23 3.11 -8.05 8.46
C ARG A 23 3.31 -7.95 9.96
N HIS A 24 2.97 -6.80 10.53
CA HIS A 24 2.54 -6.72 11.93
C HIS A 24 0.99 -6.77 11.95
N THR A 25 0.30 -6.03 12.82
CA THR A 25 -1.18 -6.04 12.95
C THR A 25 -1.95 -5.37 11.81
N LYS A 26 -1.31 -4.53 10.98
CA LYS A 26 -1.95 -3.86 9.84
C LYS A 26 -1.11 -4.07 8.58
N PRO A 27 -1.72 -4.31 7.41
CA PRO A 27 -0.99 -4.49 6.16
C PRO A 27 -0.20 -3.24 5.78
N GLY A 28 0.96 -3.44 5.16
CA GLY A 28 1.83 -2.36 4.70
C GLY A 28 2.80 -1.81 5.75
N VAL A 29 3.61 -0.86 5.31
CA VAL A 29 4.83 -0.37 5.98
C VAL A 29 4.73 1.14 6.18
N LYS A 30 5.20 1.65 7.33
CA LYS A 30 5.22 3.12 7.56
C LYS A 30 6.38 3.76 6.78
N GLY A 31 6.22 5.01 6.36
CA GLY A 31 7.22 5.71 5.55
C GLY A 31 8.57 5.86 6.24
N TRP A 32 8.59 6.08 7.55
CA TRP A 32 9.85 6.12 8.32
C TRP A 32 10.62 4.79 8.25
N GLU A 33 9.94 3.65 8.13
CA GLU A 33 10.57 2.33 7.97
C GLU A 33 11.17 2.16 6.57
N LEU A 34 10.46 2.66 5.55
CA LEU A 34 10.98 2.71 4.18
C LEU A 34 12.18 3.65 4.09
N ARG A 35 12.15 4.80 4.77
CA ARG A 35 13.29 5.73 4.85
C ARG A 35 14.49 5.10 5.54
N LYS A 36 14.29 4.36 6.64
CA LYS A 36 15.37 3.65 7.35
C LYS A 36 16.02 2.56 6.49
N ALA A 37 15.24 1.81 5.71
CA ALA A 37 15.75 0.71 4.89
C ALA A 37 16.30 1.16 3.53
N LEU A 38 15.62 2.10 2.88
CA LEU A 38 15.90 2.53 1.51
C LEU A 38 16.75 3.80 1.46
N GLY A 39 16.73 4.64 2.50
CA GLY A 39 17.41 5.94 2.55
C GLY A 39 16.51 7.06 2.05
N ALA A 40 17.04 8.28 1.94
CA ALA A 40 16.29 9.49 1.57
C ALA A 40 15.65 9.43 0.16
N ASP A 41 16.19 8.59 -0.74
CA ASP A 41 15.67 8.40 -2.10
C ASP A 41 14.51 7.39 -2.21
N TYR A 42 13.92 6.95 -1.09
CA TYR A 42 12.82 5.98 -1.11
C TYR A 42 11.64 6.36 -2.02
N PRO A 43 11.23 7.64 -2.19
CA PRO A 43 10.12 7.98 -3.08
C PRO A 43 10.41 7.65 -4.56
N LYS A 44 11.67 7.77 -5.00
CA LYS A 44 12.08 7.39 -6.36
C LYS A 44 12.05 5.88 -6.53
N VAL A 45 12.48 5.13 -5.51
CA VAL A 45 12.44 3.66 -5.52
C VAL A 45 11.00 3.16 -5.61
N LEU A 46 10.07 3.78 -4.89
CA LEU A 46 8.65 3.41 -4.95
C LEU A 46 8.04 3.68 -6.33
N LYS A 47 8.39 4.80 -6.98
CA LYS A 47 7.93 5.09 -8.36
C LYS A 47 8.42 4.05 -9.36
N ILE A 48 9.69 3.65 -9.23
CA ILE A 48 10.27 2.58 -10.08
C ILE A 48 9.53 1.27 -9.82
N LEU A 49 9.31 0.94 -8.55
CA LEU A 49 8.58 -0.26 -8.14
C LEU A 49 7.15 -0.28 -8.68
N ASP A 50 6.41 0.84 -8.61
CA ASP A 50 5.06 0.94 -9.16
C ASP A 50 5.02 0.64 -10.67
N ASN A 51 6.03 1.09 -11.42
CA ASN A 51 6.12 0.78 -12.85
C ASN A 51 6.37 -0.71 -13.13
N TYR A 52 7.08 -1.43 -12.24
CA TYR A 52 7.21 -2.89 -12.37
C TYR A 52 5.92 -3.60 -11.95
N LEU A 53 5.24 -3.09 -10.93
CA LEU A 53 3.97 -3.64 -10.44
C LEU A 53 2.82 -3.45 -11.43
N LYS A 54 2.87 -2.43 -12.29
CA LYS A 54 1.92 -2.23 -13.41
C LYS A 54 1.70 -3.47 -14.26
N ALA A 55 2.78 -4.18 -14.59
CA ALA A 55 2.70 -5.38 -15.43
C ALA A 55 1.97 -6.54 -14.74
N LEU A 56 1.82 -6.49 -13.41
CA LEU A 56 1.17 -7.49 -12.59
C LEU A 56 -0.21 -7.02 -12.08
N ASP A 57 -0.73 -5.93 -12.62
CA ASP A 57 -1.96 -5.25 -12.17
C ASP A 57 -1.94 -4.83 -10.69
N LEU A 58 -0.75 -4.49 -10.18
CA LEU A 58 -0.55 -4.02 -8.81
C LEU A 58 -0.18 -2.52 -8.80
N GLN A 59 -0.51 -1.85 -7.70
CA GLN A 59 -0.20 -0.45 -7.45
C GLN A 59 0.24 -0.22 -6.01
N VAL A 60 1.21 0.68 -5.81
CA VAL A 60 1.58 1.16 -4.47
C VAL A 60 0.62 2.29 -4.07
N LYS A 61 -0.15 2.07 -3.00
CA LYS A 61 -1.07 3.06 -2.45
C LYS A 61 -0.53 3.63 -1.14
N THR A 62 -0.59 4.94 -1.02
CA THR A 62 -0.27 5.71 0.19
C THR A 62 -1.55 6.07 0.93
N VAL A 63 -1.65 5.66 2.19
CA VAL A 63 -2.68 6.14 3.12
C VAL A 63 -2.00 6.99 4.18
N PHE A 64 -2.47 8.22 4.34
CA PHE A 64 -2.06 9.09 5.42
C PHE A 64 -2.97 8.82 6.63
N GLU A 65 -2.39 8.62 7.81
CA GLU A 65 -3.14 8.64 9.08
C GLU A 65 -3.52 10.11 9.36
N GLY A 66 -4.52 10.64 8.64
CA GLY A 66 -4.98 12.04 8.66
C GLY A 66 -5.73 12.43 7.37
N GLU A 67 -6.79 13.25 7.51
CA GLU A 67 -7.92 13.44 6.56
C GLU A 67 -7.65 13.89 5.11
N LYS A 68 -6.42 14.17 4.67
CA LYS A 68 -6.21 14.68 3.29
C LYS A 68 -5.03 14.04 2.58
N PRO A 69 -5.23 13.43 1.39
CA PRO A 69 -4.14 13.07 0.51
C PRO A 69 -3.48 14.35 -0.02
N VAL A 70 -2.26 14.64 0.44
CA VAL A 70 -1.50 15.80 -0.01
C VAL A 70 -0.84 15.45 -1.35
N GLU A 71 -1.07 16.24 -2.40
CA GLU A 71 -0.58 15.97 -3.77
C GLU A 71 0.95 16.02 -3.92
N LYS A 72 1.64 16.73 -3.01
CA LYS A 72 3.10 16.75 -2.87
C LYS A 72 3.49 16.67 -1.39
N PRO A 73 3.46 15.48 -0.79
CA PRO A 73 3.70 15.33 0.63
C PRO A 73 5.18 15.59 0.93
N THR A 74 5.44 16.44 1.93
CA THR A 74 6.78 16.68 2.46
C THR A 74 7.35 15.37 3.02
N LEU A 75 8.68 15.19 3.05
CA LEU A 75 9.32 13.96 3.54
C LEU A 75 8.82 13.53 4.94
N GLU A 76 8.49 14.49 5.80
CA GLU A 76 7.94 14.24 7.15
C GLU A 76 6.50 13.73 7.14
N GLN A 77 5.69 14.15 6.16
CA GLN A 77 4.32 13.65 5.97
C GLN A 77 4.32 12.25 5.35
N LEU A 78 5.26 12.00 4.44
CA LEU A 78 5.48 10.66 3.90
C LEU A 78 5.98 9.70 4.98
N ASP A 79 6.80 10.15 5.93
CA ASP A 79 7.29 9.31 7.02
C ASP A 79 6.16 8.83 7.95
N LYS A 80 5.09 9.64 8.11
CA LYS A 80 3.85 9.27 8.82
C LYS A 80 2.88 8.45 7.97
N ALA A 81 3.00 8.48 6.64
CA ALA A 81 2.14 7.74 5.74
C ALA A 81 2.41 6.23 5.83
N ARG A 82 1.38 5.44 5.56
CA ARG A 82 1.47 3.99 5.39
C ARG A 82 1.37 3.64 3.92
N PHE A 83 2.30 2.82 3.47
CA PHE A 83 2.39 2.33 2.10
C PHE A 83 1.97 0.87 2.07
N TYR A 84 1.05 0.54 1.18
CA TYR A 84 0.59 -0.83 0.97
C TYR A 84 0.40 -1.06 -0.53
N ILE A 85 0.37 -2.34 -0.92
CA ILE A 85 0.15 -2.75 -2.30
C ILE A 85 -1.32 -3.10 -2.45
N THR A 86 -1.97 -2.51 -3.44
CA THR A 86 -3.33 -2.85 -3.85
C THR A 86 -3.35 -3.32 -5.29
N LEU A 87 -4.46 -3.94 -5.69
CA LEU A 87 -4.76 -4.13 -7.10
C LEU A 87 -5.00 -2.77 -7.75
N ARG A 88 -4.62 -2.68 -9.02
CA ARG A 88 -4.82 -1.49 -9.85
C ARG A 88 -6.20 -1.51 -10.49
N GLY A 89 -6.68 -2.68 -10.90
CA GLY A 89 -8.06 -2.91 -11.30
C GLY A 89 -9.00 -3.21 -10.12
N ASP A 90 -10.28 -3.28 -10.43
CA ASP A 90 -11.30 -3.80 -9.55
C ASP A 90 -11.26 -5.33 -9.52
N LEU A 91 -11.50 -5.91 -8.35
CA LEU A 91 -11.67 -7.35 -8.23
C LEU A 91 -12.95 -7.78 -8.94
N THR A 92 -12.83 -8.66 -9.92
CA THR A 92 -14.02 -9.30 -10.49
C THR A 92 -14.73 -10.12 -9.41
N PRO A 93 -16.05 -10.38 -9.49
CA PRO A 93 -16.77 -11.18 -8.49
C PRO A 93 -16.17 -12.57 -8.26
N LYS A 94 -15.49 -13.12 -9.28
CA LYS A 94 -14.79 -14.40 -9.20
C LYS A 94 -13.51 -14.31 -8.37
N GLU A 95 -12.76 -13.22 -8.50
CA GLU A 95 -11.54 -12.95 -7.71
C GLU A 95 -11.88 -12.46 -6.30
N ALA A 96 -13.01 -11.76 -6.13
CA ALA A 96 -13.49 -11.34 -4.82
C ALA A 96 -13.74 -12.54 -3.87
N LYS A 97 -14.18 -13.68 -4.42
CA LYS A 97 -14.29 -14.94 -3.66
C LYS A 97 -12.93 -15.48 -3.18
N MET A 98 -11.82 -15.13 -3.85
CA MET A 98 -10.47 -15.56 -3.48
C MET A 98 -9.90 -14.79 -2.29
N ILE A 99 -10.52 -13.67 -1.87
CA ILE A 99 -10.11 -12.89 -0.69
C ILE A 99 -10.30 -13.71 0.61
N GLY A 100 -11.08 -14.79 0.56
CA GLY A 100 -11.25 -15.71 1.69
C GLY A 100 -12.19 -15.19 2.78
N TRP A 101 -12.95 -14.13 2.49
CA TRP A 101 -14.00 -13.64 3.38
C TRP A 101 -15.17 -14.61 3.37
N ARG A 102 -15.71 -14.94 4.54
CA ARG A 102 -16.96 -15.70 4.61
C ARG A 102 -18.11 -14.79 4.18
N ILE A 103 -19.12 -15.39 3.55
CA ILE A 103 -20.32 -14.67 3.11
C ILE A 103 -21.04 -14.06 4.32
N ASP A 104 -21.03 -14.77 5.46
CA ASP A 104 -21.65 -14.31 6.71
C ASP A 104 -20.95 -13.06 7.29
N ASP A 105 -19.61 -13.01 7.24
CA ASP A 105 -18.84 -11.85 7.69
C ASP A 105 -19.12 -10.62 6.82
N LEU A 106 -19.25 -10.83 5.50
CA LEU A 106 -19.62 -9.76 4.56
C LEU A 106 -21.04 -9.27 4.81
N ALA A 107 -21.98 -10.16 5.07
CA ALA A 107 -23.36 -9.81 5.40
C ALA A 107 -23.44 -9.01 6.70
N GLY A 108 -22.73 -9.45 7.75
CA GLY A 108 -22.64 -8.74 9.02
C GLY A 108 -22.07 -7.33 8.87
N LEU A 109 -20.98 -7.19 8.09
CA LEU A 109 -20.41 -5.88 7.78
C LEU A 109 -21.40 -4.98 7.04
N ALA A 110 -22.08 -5.51 6.02
CA ALA A 110 -23.07 -4.75 5.24
C ALA A 110 -24.22 -4.24 6.12
N ILE A 111 -24.76 -5.09 7.00
CA ILE A 111 -25.81 -4.71 7.97
C ILE A 111 -25.30 -3.62 8.91
N THR A 112 -24.07 -3.77 9.43
CA THR A 112 -23.47 -2.79 10.36
C THR A 112 -23.31 -1.43 9.70
N ILE A 113 -22.81 -1.39 8.46
CA ILE A 113 -22.65 -0.15 7.69
C ILE A 113 -24.02 0.47 7.41
N ALA A 114 -25.00 -0.32 6.95
CA ALA A 114 -26.35 0.15 6.69
C ALA A 114 -27.00 0.74 7.95
N TYR A 115 -26.79 0.12 9.10
CA TYR A 115 -27.28 0.60 10.39
C TYR A 115 -26.65 1.96 10.76
N VAL A 116 -25.33 2.10 10.67
CA VAL A 116 -24.62 3.37 10.94
C VAL A 116 -25.13 4.48 10.01
N ILE A 117 -25.24 4.20 8.71
CA ILE A 117 -25.74 5.17 7.72
C ILE A 117 -27.19 5.56 8.04
N SER A 118 -28.05 4.62 8.44
CA SER A 118 -29.44 4.91 8.82
C SER A 118 -29.57 5.89 9.99
N LYS A 119 -28.53 6.00 10.83
CA LYS A 119 -28.48 6.90 11.99
C LYS A 119 -27.75 8.22 11.71
N LYS A 120 -27.47 8.54 10.44
CA LYS A 120 -26.71 9.72 9.96
C LYS A 120 -25.21 9.73 10.28
N GLY A 121 -24.62 8.57 10.54
CA GLY A 121 -23.19 8.42 10.85
C GLY A 121 -22.93 8.30 12.33
#